data_AF-A0A8H2ZT24-F1
#
_entry.id   AF-A0A8H2ZT24-F1
#
_cell.length_a   1.000
_cell.length_b   1.000
_cell.length_c   1.000
_cell.angle_alpha   90.00
_cell.angle_beta   90.00
_cell.angle_gamma   90.00
#
_symmetry.space_group_name_H-M   'P 1'
#
loop_
_entity.id
_entity.type
_entity.pdbx_description
1 polymer ?
#
loop_
_entity_poly.entity_id
_entity_poly.type
_entity_poly.pdbx_seq_one_letter_code
_entity_poly.pdbx_strand_id
1 'polypeptide(L)'
;MNQEILLTVTTLQDFITQSLISDTSQIRSLTIAIDNNKLPQTTSIQTESENRNATEGTRQLWSQLERFANLLPAVSNLATFSLNVISKSKNGFWIPRPLIARLIIALPRTCIAIQIDTQGQDLGEPKSAHLCHAIRTILPQLQHMRLRVGTICKNLFRTEAEIIEAPYLETLLINCLGKGVQGHQARLCNSFQEDPYYSQLFLGQEAASDLALSIQALVPHCPRRTHIALIDSGNCDDEDQSVYATLNRRNIMRNTIYSMPFVTIAPFQSDGVLLRTQDKDIIADLPELQAFAEEGLWKATSPEGFMLPANLIEDWG
;
A
#
# COMPACT_ATOMS: atom_id res chain seq x y z
N MET A 1 -25.60 -2.44 14.37
CA MET A 1 -25.11 -2.57 12.98
C MET A 1 -23.75 -1.89 12.94
N ASN A 2 -22.70 -2.61 12.58
CA ASN A 2 -21.36 -2.04 12.50
C ASN A 2 -21.33 -1.05 11.33
N GLN A 3 -20.83 0.16 11.56
CA GLN A 3 -20.78 1.17 10.51
C GLN A 3 -19.45 1.09 9.76
N GLU A 4 -19.52 0.82 8.46
CA GLU A 4 -18.42 0.95 7.52
C GLU A 4 -18.51 2.32 6.86
N ILE A 5 -17.39 3.06 6.87
CA ILE A 5 -17.31 4.40 6.30
C ILE A 5 -16.31 4.40 5.15
N LEU A 6 -16.76 4.83 3.99
CA LEU A 6 -15.92 5.15 2.84
C LEU A 6 -15.81 6.67 2.69
N LEU A 7 -14.59 7.17 2.83
CA LEU A 7 -14.23 8.56 2.59
C LEU A 7 -13.53 8.68 1.26
N THR A 8 -14.05 9.54 0.41
CA THR A 8 -13.44 9.93 -0.86
C THR A 8 -12.89 11.35 -0.74
N VAL A 9 -12.11 11.78 -1.72
CA VAL A 9 -11.64 13.18 -1.84
C VAL A 9 -12.80 14.19 -1.69
N THR A 10 -14.00 13.85 -2.18
CA THR A 10 -15.17 14.74 -2.15
C THR A 10 -15.96 14.69 -0.85
N THR A 11 -15.86 13.60 -0.07
CA THR A 11 -16.66 13.41 1.16
C THR A 11 -15.84 13.56 2.45
N LEU A 12 -14.51 13.57 2.35
CA LEU A 12 -13.61 13.68 3.50
C LEU A 12 -13.85 14.97 4.31
N GLN A 13 -14.01 16.12 3.65
CA GLN A 13 -14.23 17.39 4.36
C GLN A 13 -15.55 17.42 5.13
N ASP A 14 -16.61 16.88 4.54
CA ASP A 14 -17.92 16.82 5.18
C ASP A 14 -17.88 15.91 6.40
N PHE A 15 -17.23 14.75 6.27
CA PHE A 15 -17.01 13.84 7.38
C PHE A 15 -16.22 14.51 8.53
N ILE A 16 -15.13 15.22 8.22
CA ILE A 16 -14.34 15.95 9.23
C ILE A 16 -15.22 16.95 9.98
N THR A 17 -16.05 17.71 9.26
CA THR A 17 -16.92 18.73 9.85
C THR A 17 -18.02 18.11 10.72
N GLN A 18 -18.65 17.02 10.25
CA GLN A 18 -19.74 16.34 10.97
C GLN A 18 -19.26 15.54 12.18
N SER A 19 -18.08 14.93 12.10
CA SER A 19 -17.51 14.09 13.15
C SER A 19 -17.09 14.88 14.39
N LEU A 20 -16.86 16.18 14.26
CA LEU A 20 -16.63 17.07 15.40
C LEU A 20 -17.86 17.19 16.32
N ILE A 21 -19.04 16.80 15.83
CA ILE A 21 -20.32 17.01 16.50
C ILE A 21 -21.05 15.68 16.76
N SER A 22 -20.63 14.60 16.11
CA SER A 22 -21.33 13.31 16.12
C SER A 22 -20.56 12.26 16.95
N ASP A 23 -21.29 11.29 17.51
CA ASP A 23 -20.68 10.12 18.13
C ASP A 23 -20.06 9.20 17.07
N THR A 24 -18.75 9.05 17.10
CA THR A 24 -17.98 8.19 16.18
C THR A 24 -17.77 6.77 16.71
N SER A 25 -18.34 6.43 17.87
CA SER A 25 -18.18 5.12 18.52
C SER A 25 -18.75 3.96 17.70
N GLN A 26 -19.65 4.18 16.75
CA GLN A 26 -20.24 3.10 15.94
C GLN A 26 -19.38 2.70 14.73
N ILE A 27 -18.38 3.50 14.39
CA ILE A 27 -17.52 3.26 13.22
C ILE A 27 -16.53 2.14 13.56
N ARG A 28 -16.63 1.04 12.81
CA ARG A 28 -15.73 -0.12 12.94
C ARG A 28 -14.73 -0.23 11.80
N SER A 29 -15.10 0.25 10.62
CA SER A 29 -14.19 0.25 9.47
C SER A 29 -14.19 1.60 8.80
N LEU A 30 -12.99 2.07 8.44
CA LEU A 30 -12.80 3.32 7.74
C LEU A 30 -11.84 3.12 6.57
N THR A 31 -12.30 3.46 5.37
CA THR A 31 -11.49 3.48 4.16
C THR A 31 -11.41 4.89 3.61
N ILE A 32 -10.21 5.35 3.30
CA ILE A 32 -9.97 6.57 2.52
C ILE A 32 -9.55 6.15 1.11
N ALA A 33 -10.40 6.42 0.13
CA ALA A 33 -10.14 6.16 -1.29
C ALA A 33 -9.86 7.48 -2.03
N ILE A 34 -8.62 7.65 -2.46
CA ILE A 34 -8.14 8.84 -3.16
C ILE A 34 -8.06 8.52 -4.65
N ASP A 35 -9.04 8.97 -5.42
CA ASP A 35 -9.00 8.93 -6.88
C ASP A 35 -8.45 10.26 -7.40
N ASN A 36 -7.22 10.25 -7.91
CA ASN A 36 -6.56 11.49 -8.34
C ASN A 36 -7.22 12.14 -9.56
N ASN A 37 -8.03 11.39 -10.31
CA ASN A 37 -8.76 11.95 -11.46
C ASN A 37 -9.93 12.83 -11.03
N LYS A 38 -10.37 12.69 -9.77
CA LYS A 38 -11.44 13.51 -9.17
C LYS A 38 -10.90 14.76 -8.49
N LEU A 39 -9.58 14.94 -8.40
CA LEU A 39 -9.00 16.19 -7.93
C LEU A 39 -9.18 17.28 -8.99
N PRO A 40 -9.48 18.53 -8.59
CA PRO A 40 -9.52 19.66 -9.52
C PRO A 40 -8.20 19.76 -10.29
N GLN A 41 -8.26 19.53 -11.62
CA GLN A 41 -7.08 19.64 -12.47
C GLN A 41 -6.86 21.11 -12.84
N THR A 42 -5.63 21.60 -12.65
CA THR A 42 -5.20 22.85 -13.28
C THR A 42 -4.96 22.57 -14.75
N THR A 43 -5.66 23.26 -15.65
CA THR A 43 -5.57 23.09 -17.11
C THR A 43 -4.23 23.57 -17.71
N SER A 44 -3.34 24.14 -16.91
CA SER A 44 -2.01 24.54 -17.36
C SER A 44 -1.08 23.34 -17.47
N ILE A 45 -0.31 23.28 -18.57
CA ILE A 45 0.83 22.37 -18.73
C ILE A 45 1.77 22.67 -17.56
N GLN A 46 1.83 21.76 -16.59
CA GLN A 46 2.64 21.97 -15.40
C GLN A 46 4.12 21.85 -15.78
N THR A 47 4.86 22.90 -15.48
CA THR A 47 6.32 22.89 -15.53
C THR A 47 6.87 22.00 -14.41
N GLU A 48 8.11 21.54 -14.56
CA GLU A 48 8.76 20.63 -13.62
C GLU A 48 8.81 21.17 -12.17
N SER A 49 8.87 22.51 -12.01
CA SER A 49 8.85 23.18 -10.70
C SER A 49 7.47 23.17 -10.04
N GLU A 50 6.37 23.10 -10.82
CA GLU A 50 5.00 23.08 -10.31
C GLU A 50 4.61 21.70 -9.76
N ASN A 51 5.17 20.61 -10.30
CA ASN A 51 4.99 19.25 -9.76
C ASN A 51 5.51 19.11 -8.31
N ARG A 52 6.53 19.89 -7.91
CA ARG A 52 7.04 19.91 -6.52
C ARG A 52 6.04 20.51 -5.55
N ASN A 53 5.28 21.49 -5.99
CA ASN A 53 4.43 22.29 -5.12
C ASN A 53 3.03 21.68 -4.91
N ALA A 54 2.75 20.54 -5.58
CA ALA A 54 1.43 19.95 -5.72
C ALA A 54 0.40 20.91 -6.34
N THR A 55 -0.67 20.36 -6.92
CA THR A 55 -1.83 21.18 -7.29
C THR A 55 -2.47 21.76 -6.02
N GLU A 56 -3.23 22.84 -6.15
CA GLU A 56 -4.01 23.37 -5.03
C GLU A 56 -4.97 22.33 -4.45
N GLY A 57 -5.65 21.56 -5.31
CA GLY A 57 -6.52 20.47 -4.86
C GLY A 57 -5.76 19.39 -4.08
N THR A 58 -4.54 19.05 -4.49
CA THR A 58 -3.68 18.12 -3.77
C THR A 58 -3.27 18.66 -2.40
N ARG A 59 -2.88 19.95 -2.29
CA ARG A 59 -2.54 20.58 -1.00
C ARG A 59 -3.74 20.64 -0.06
N GLN A 60 -4.92 20.97 -0.60
CA GLN A 60 -6.15 20.97 0.17
C GLN A 60 -6.47 19.57 0.72
N LEU A 61 -6.34 18.53 -0.10
CA LEU A 61 -6.50 17.14 0.34
C LEU A 61 -5.51 16.78 1.45
N TRP A 62 -4.24 17.17 1.34
CA TRP A 62 -3.25 16.91 2.38
C TRP A 62 -3.63 17.59 3.70
N SER A 63 -4.10 18.83 3.66
CA SER A 63 -4.60 19.54 4.86
C SER A 63 -5.83 18.84 5.46
N GLN A 64 -6.73 18.30 4.64
CA GLN A 64 -7.88 17.53 5.11
C GLN A 64 -7.45 16.23 5.79
N LEU A 65 -6.54 15.47 5.18
CA LEU A 65 -5.98 14.25 5.78
C LEU A 65 -5.25 14.54 7.10
N GLU A 66 -4.55 15.68 7.17
CA GLU A 66 -3.89 16.13 8.40
C GLU A 66 -4.91 16.40 9.52
N ARG A 67 -5.99 17.10 9.21
CA ARG A 67 -7.08 17.35 10.17
C ARG A 67 -7.79 16.05 10.55
N PHE A 68 -7.98 15.16 9.59
CA PHE A 68 -8.58 13.85 9.81
C PHE A 68 -7.74 12.97 10.76
N ALA A 69 -6.41 13.03 10.66
CA ALA A 69 -5.52 12.33 11.60
C ALA A 69 -5.81 12.73 13.06
N ASN A 70 -6.18 13.98 13.33
CA ASN A 70 -6.52 14.42 14.69
C ASN A 70 -7.87 13.85 15.19
N LEU A 71 -8.72 13.33 14.31
CA LEU A 71 -10.01 12.73 14.65
C LEU A 71 -9.92 11.21 14.90
N LEU A 72 -8.93 10.53 14.30
CA LEU A 72 -8.77 9.08 14.42
C LEU A 72 -8.78 8.56 15.87
N PRO A 73 -8.16 9.23 16.86
CA PRO A 73 -8.21 8.76 18.26
C PRO A 73 -9.62 8.72 18.86
N ALA A 74 -10.56 9.55 18.35
CA ALA A 74 -11.94 9.58 18.83
C ALA A 74 -12.76 8.39 18.31
N VAL A 75 -12.34 7.77 17.20
CA VAL A 75 -13.01 6.61 16.58
C VAL A 75 -12.66 5.32 17.33
N SER A 76 -12.98 5.29 18.63
CA SER A 76 -12.47 4.32 19.60
C SER A 76 -12.77 2.85 19.30
N ASN A 77 -13.75 2.54 18.46
CA ASN A 77 -14.11 1.18 18.05
C ASN A 77 -13.63 0.81 16.64
N LEU A 78 -12.74 1.61 16.03
CA LEU A 78 -12.19 1.34 14.71
C LEU A 78 -11.35 0.05 14.74
N ALA A 79 -11.81 -0.99 14.06
CA ALA A 79 -11.12 -2.26 13.89
C ALA A 79 -10.23 -2.29 12.65
N THR A 80 -10.65 -1.63 11.57
CA THR A 80 -9.96 -1.69 10.28
C THR A 80 -9.77 -0.30 9.67
N PHE A 81 -8.56 -0.01 9.19
CA PHE A 81 -8.23 1.23 8.50
C PHE A 81 -7.55 0.98 7.15
N SER A 82 -8.07 1.60 6.10
CA SER A 82 -7.53 1.46 4.75
C SER A 82 -7.26 2.84 4.13
N LEU A 83 -6.07 3.04 3.57
CA LEU A 83 -5.73 4.16 2.69
C LEU A 83 -5.41 3.60 1.31
N ASN A 84 -6.21 3.97 0.32
CA ASN A 84 -6.07 3.51 -1.06
C ASN A 84 -5.91 4.71 -2.00
N VAL A 85 -4.84 4.73 -2.78
CA VAL A 85 -4.59 5.72 -3.82
C VAL A 85 -4.81 5.09 -5.19
N ILE A 86 -5.81 5.59 -5.90
CA ILE A 86 -6.14 5.19 -7.26
C ILE A 86 -5.62 6.29 -8.19
N SER A 87 -4.49 6.03 -8.84
CA SER A 87 -3.86 6.97 -9.76
C SER A 87 -3.89 6.42 -11.18
N LYS A 88 -4.85 6.86 -12.00
CA LYS A 88 -4.88 6.51 -13.44
C LYS A 88 -4.07 7.49 -14.29
N SER A 89 -4.03 8.76 -13.89
CA SER A 89 -3.29 9.77 -14.64
C SER A 89 -1.78 9.68 -14.41
N LYS A 90 -0.97 10.02 -15.42
CA LYS A 90 0.48 10.23 -15.26
C LYS A 90 0.81 11.52 -14.51
N ASN A 91 -0.21 12.28 -14.11
CA ASN A 91 -0.08 13.57 -13.46
C ASN A 91 0.51 13.33 -12.07
N GLY A 92 1.51 14.13 -11.69
CA GLY A 92 2.38 13.99 -10.51
C GLY A 92 1.67 14.16 -9.16
N PHE A 93 0.55 13.45 -8.95
CA PHE A 93 -0.08 13.30 -7.65
C PHE A 93 0.81 12.42 -6.76
N TRP A 94 0.97 12.84 -5.51
CA TRP A 94 1.64 12.04 -4.50
C TRP A 94 1.08 12.37 -3.11
N ILE A 95 1.37 11.50 -2.15
CA ILE A 95 1.02 11.69 -0.73
C ILE A 95 2.31 11.75 0.09
N PRO A 96 2.50 12.78 0.93
CA PRO A 96 3.65 12.85 1.82
C PRO A 96 3.69 11.65 2.77
N ARG A 97 4.78 10.89 2.79
CA ARG A 97 5.01 9.80 3.76
C ARG A 97 4.85 10.26 5.22
N PRO A 98 5.28 11.47 5.63
CA PRO A 98 5.00 11.97 6.97
C PRO A 98 3.51 12.10 7.29
N LEU A 99 2.68 12.41 6.29
CA LEU A 99 1.23 12.49 6.46
C LEU A 99 0.62 11.10 6.66
N ILE A 100 1.04 10.11 5.87
CA ILE A 100 0.64 8.71 6.08
C ILE A 100 1.09 8.23 7.46
N ALA A 101 2.33 8.52 7.86
CA ALA A 101 2.86 8.18 9.17
C ALA A 101 2.02 8.77 10.32
N ARG A 102 1.56 10.02 10.18
CA ARG A 102 0.67 10.66 11.16
C ARG A 102 -0.70 9.98 11.25
N LEU A 103 -1.28 9.59 10.11
CA LEU A 103 -2.52 8.81 10.11
C LEU A 103 -2.32 7.50 10.88
N ILE A 104 -1.25 6.77 10.59
CA ILE A 104 -0.92 5.49 11.23
C ILE A 104 -0.72 5.63 12.74
N ILE A 105 0.04 6.64 13.19
CA ILE A 105 0.29 6.89 14.63
C ILE A 105 -1.00 7.27 15.36
N ALA A 106 -1.92 7.94 14.69
CA ALA A 106 -3.19 8.38 15.27
C ALA A 106 -4.25 7.27 15.34
N LEU A 107 -3.99 6.09 14.77
CA LEU A 107 -4.93 4.97 14.85
C LEU A 107 -5.15 4.53 16.30
N PRO A 108 -6.40 4.25 16.70
CA PRO A 108 -6.69 3.75 18.04
C PRO A 108 -6.16 2.32 18.22
N ARG A 109 -5.98 1.90 19.47
CA ARG A 109 -5.48 0.54 19.80
C ARG A 109 -6.40 -0.59 19.35
N THR A 110 -7.67 -0.27 19.11
CA THR A 110 -8.68 -1.19 18.59
C THR A 110 -8.47 -1.50 17.11
N CYS A 111 -7.64 -0.73 16.40
CA CYS A 111 -7.35 -0.95 14.98
C CYS A 111 -6.39 -2.14 14.84
N ILE A 112 -6.96 -3.28 14.45
CA ILE A 112 -6.27 -4.57 14.30
C ILE A 112 -5.91 -4.88 12.85
N ALA A 113 -6.51 -4.18 11.87
CA ALA A 113 -6.20 -4.39 10.46
C ALA A 113 -5.87 -3.08 9.76
N ILE A 114 -4.74 -3.04 9.05
CA ILE A 114 -4.37 -1.91 8.21
C ILE A 114 -4.09 -2.30 6.76
N GLN A 115 -4.55 -1.45 5.84
CA GLN A 115 -4.12 -1.46 4.46
C GLN A 115 -3.58 -0.10 4.07
N ILE A 116 -2.36 -0.06 3.54
CA ILE A 116 -1.77 1.14 2.92
C ILE A 116 -1.38 0.78 1.50
N ASP A 117 -2.18 1.22 0.54
CA ASP A 117 -1.94 1.04 -0.88
C ASP A 117 -1.82 2.40 -1.56
N THR A 118 -0.58 2.82 -1.80
CA THR A 118 -0.28 4.09 -2.45
C THR A 118 0.05 3.90 -3.92
N GLN A 119 0.17 2.66 -4.41
CA GLN A 119 0.70 2.32 -5.74
C GLN A 119 2.05 2.98 -6.05
N GLY A 120 2.87 3.23 -5.02
CA GLY A 120 4.13 3.94 -5.14
C GLY A 120 4.00 5.45 -5.30
N GLN A 121 2.82 6.03 -5.09
CA GLN A 121 2.57 7.47 -5.10
C GLN A 121 2.84 8.12 -3.73
N ASP A 122 3.55 7.45 -2.83
CA ASP A 122 4.06 8.06 -1.60
C ASP A 122 5.46 8.62 -1.81
N LEU A 123 5.63 9.91 -1.50
CA LEU A 123 6.92 10.59 -1.55
C LEU A 123 7.25 11.15 -0.17
N GLY A 124 8.53 11.21 0.18
CA GLY A 124 8.97 12.01 1.32
C GLY A 124 10.03 13.00 0.89
N GLU A 125 10.32 13.92 1.78
CA GLU A 125 11.50 14.75 1.66
C GLU A 125 12.70 14.03 2.29
N PRO A 126 13.93 14.32 1.85
CA PRO A 126 15.12 13.87 2.54
C PRO A 126 15.04 14.21 4.03
N LYS A 127 15.34 13.23 4.90
CA LYS A 127 15.28 13.34 6.38
C LYS A 127 13.86 13.46 6.98
N SER A 128 12.81 13.32 6.17
CA SER A 128 11.45 13.25 6.70
C SER A 128 11.23 11.98 7.53
N ALA A 129 10.23 12.00 8.41
CA ALA A 129 9.89 10.84 9.22
C ALA A 129 9.55 9.62 8.34
N HIS A 130 10.22 8.49 8.59
CA HIS A 130 9.98 7.27 7.85
C HIS A 130 8.61 6.67 8.21
N LEU A 131 7.77 6.41 7.20
CA LEU A 131 6.52 5.65 7.36
C LEU A 131 6.74 4.32 8.08
N CYS A 132 7.86 3.64 7.82
CA CYS A 132 8.21 2.40 8.49
C CYS A 132 8.33 2.54 10.00
N HIS A 133 8.74 3.70 10.53
CA HIS A 133 8.77 3.94 11.97
C HIS A 133 7.37 3.96 12.56
N ALA A 134 6.42 4.63 11.90
CA ALA A 134 5.01 4.63 12.33
C ALA A 134 4.37 3.24 12.26
N ILE A 135 4.68 2.45 11.23
CA ILE A 135 4.16 1.06 11.12
C ILE A 135 4.66 0.22 12.30
N ARG A 136 5.95 0.34 12.66
CA ARG A 136 6.52 -0.37 13.81
C ARG A 136 5.80 -0.09 15.12
N THR A 137 5.36 1.15 15.36
CA THR A 137 4.72 1.50 16.63
C THR A 137 3.37 0.84 16.84
N ILE A 138 2.69 0.45 15.75
CA ILE A 138 1.40 -0.23 15.81
C ILE A 138 1.49 -1.73 15.53
N LEU A 139 2.63 -2.23 15.05
CA LEU A 139 2.79 -3.65 14.73
C LEU A 139 2.38 -4.62 15.86
N PRO A 140 2.66 -4.33 17.15
CA PRO A 140 2.29 -5.24 18.24
C PRO A 140 0.78 -5.45 18.44
N GLN A 141 -0.09 -4.57 17.92
CA GLN A 141 -1.56 -4.71 18.00
C GLN A 141 -2.18 -5.26 16.72
N LEU A 142 -1.44 -5.34 15.61
CA LEU A 142 -2.00 -5.72 14.32
C LEU A 142 -2.19 -7.24 14.20
N GLN A 143 -3.36 -7.61 13.70
CA GLN A 143 -3.70 -8.95 13.21
C GLN A 143 -3.52 -9.05 11.70
N HIS A 144 -3.86 -8.00 10.95
CA HIS A 144 -3.76 -8.00 9.50
C HIS A 144 -3.05 -6.75 8.99
N MET A 145 -2.07 -6.94 8.12
CA MET A 145 -1.34 -5.84 7.50
C MET A 145 -1.15 -6.10 6.01
N ARG A 146 -1.60 -5.15 5.18
CA ARG A 146 -1.32 -5.09 3.75
C ARG A 146 -0.60 -3.79 3.40
N LEU A 147 0.60 -3.91 2.84
CA LEU A 147 1.40 -2.75 2.42
C LEU A 147 1.71 -2.83 0.93
N ARG A 148 1.45 -1.74 0.23
CA ARG A 148 1.93 -1.47 -1.13
C ARG A 148 2.34 0.00 -1.20
N VAL A 149 3.63 0.23 -0.97
CA VAL A 149 4.24 1.55 -0.86
C VAL A 149 5.48 1.64 -1.74
N GLY A 150 5.84 2.84 -2.18
CA GLY A 150 6.96 3.08 -3.10
C GLY A 150 8.31 2.88 -2.44
N THR A 151 8.40 3.12 -1.13
CA THR A 151 9.63 2.90 -0.36
C THR A 151 9.35 2.22 0.97
N ILE A 152 10.26 1.34 1.35
CA ILE A 152 10.12 0.52 2.55
C ILE A 152 11.49 0.19 3.12
N CYS A 153 11.63 0.21 4.44
CA CYS A 153 12.92 0.05 5.08
C CYS A 153 13.21 -1.44 5.29
N LYS A 154 14.44 -1.89 5.00
CA LYS A 154 14.87 -3.28 5.27
C LYS A 154 14.68 -3.71 6.72
N ASN A 155 14.68 -2.75 7.64
CA ASN A 155 14.51 -3.00 9.06
C ASN A 155 13.05 -2.88 9.50
N LEU A 156 12.04 -2.97 8.62
CA LEU A 156 10.63 -2.71 9.00
C LEU A 156 10.23 -3.45 10.28
N PHE A 157 10.70 -4.68 10.49
CA PHE A 157 10.35 -5.54 11.62
C PHE A 157 11.38 -5.59 12.75
N ARG A 158 12.37 -4.69 12.75
CA ARG A 158 13.42 -4.65 13.77
C ARG A 158 13.88 -3.24 14.09
N THR A 159 14.33 -3.06 15.33
CA THR A 159 15.17 -1.93 15.72
C THR A 159 16.64 -2.29 15.51
N GLU A 160 17.54 -1.41 15.95
CA GLU A 160 18.97 -1.74 16.02
C GLU A 160 19.24 -2.85 17.04
N ALA A 161 18.43 -2.93 18.10
CA ALA A 161 18.64 -3.83 19.23
C ALA A 161 17.84 -5.14 19.14
N GLU A 162 16.62 -5.12 18.59
CA GLU A 162 15.69 -6.25 18.72
C GLU A 162 14.69 -6.36 17.56
N ILE A 163 14.11 -7.56 17.43
CA ILE A 163 12.96 -7.80 16.56
C ILE A 163 11.71 -7.24 17.25
N ILE A 164 10.85 -6.57 16.49
CA ILE A 164 9.61 -6.03 17.02
C ILE A 164 8.58 -7.16 17.04
N GLU A 165 8.08 -7.47 18.23
CA GLU A 165 7.09 -8.52 18.41
C GLU A 165 5.79 -8.16 17.69
N ALA A 166 5.22 -9.15 17.00
CA ALA A 166 3.93 -9.07 16.32
C ALA A 166 3.06 -10.26 16.76
N PRO A 167 2.73 -10.37 18.06
CA PRO A 167 2.20 -11.59 18.66
C PRO A 167 0.80 -11.94 18.17
N TYR A 168 0.08 -10.98 17.57
CA TYR A 168 -1.27 -11.18 17.05
C TYR A 168 -1.32 -11.25 15.52
N LEU A 169 -0.18 -11.11 14.83
CA LEU A 169 -0.18 -10.98 13.38
C LEU A 169 -0.59 -12.29 12.70
N GLU A 170 -1.78 -12.32 12.12
CA GLU A 170 -2.35 -13.46 11.40
C GLU A 170 -2.12 -13.35 9.89
N THR A 171 -2.14 -12.14 9.32
CA THR A 171 -1.90 -11.93 7.89
C THR A 171 -0.92 -10.79 7.67
N LEU A 172 0.17 -11.07 6.98
CA LEU A 172 1.12 -10.07 6.50
C LEU A 172 1.27 -10.21 4.99
N LEU A 173 0.91 -9.15 4.28
CA LEU A 173 1.07 -9.04 2.84
C LEU A 173 1.86 -7.78 2.51
N ILE A 174 3.01 -7.95 1.87
CA ILE A 174 3.78 -6.83 1.30
C ILE A 174 3.81 -7.01 -0.20
N ASN A 175 3.22 -6.06 -0.92
CA ASN A 175 3.20 -6.02 -2.36
C ASN A 175 4.18 -4.94 -2.83
N CYS A 176 5.32 -5.37 -3.37
CA CYS A 176 6.37 -4.51 -3.89
C CYS A 176 6.13 -4.08 -5.33
N LEU A 177 5.00 -4.40 -5.96
CA LEU A 177 4.68 -3.95 -7.31
C LEU A 177 4.24 -2.47 -7.30
N GLY A 178 4.81 -1.65 -8.17
CA GLY A 178 4.41 -0.25 -8.33
C GLY A 178 3.24 -0.06 -9.29
N LYS A 179 3.22 1.10 -9.95
CA LYS A 179 2.24 1.47 -10.97
C LYS A 179 2.61 0.81 -12.30
N GLY A 180 2.10 -0.39 -12.54
CA GLY A 180 2.37 -1.20 -13.74
C GLY A 180 3.11 -2.50 -13.42
N VAL A 181 2.99 -3.50 -14.28
CA VAL A 181 3.67 -4.81 -14.09
C VAL A 181 5.16 -4.74 -14.47
N GLN A 182 5.50 -3.90 -15.44
CA GLN A 182 6.87 -3.40 -15.68
C GLN A 182 7.17 -2.14 -14.85
N GLY A 183 6.24 -1.77 -13.96
CA GLY A 183 6.33 -0.58 -13.13
C GLY A 183 7.38 -0.75 -12.03
N HIS A 184 7.79 0.37 -11.46
CA HIS A 184 8.82 0.42 -10.43
C HIS A 184 8.49 -0.45 -9.23
N GLN A 185 9.43 -1.31 -8.81
CA GLN A 185 9.27 -2.01 -7.54
C GLN A 185 9.47 -1.06 -6.35
N ALA A 186 8.93 -1.46 -5.20
CA ALA A 186 9.25 -0.82 -3.93
C ALA A 186 10.77 -0.81 -3.71
N ARG A 187 11.30 0.36 -3.33
CA ARG A 187 12.74 0.56 -3.09
C ARG A 187 13.06 0.63 -1.60
N LEU A 188 14.31 0.38 -1.25
CA LEU A 188 14.76 0.56 0.11
C LEU A 188 14.74 2.04 0.52
N CYS A 189 14.27 2.32 1.73
CA CYS A 189 14.53 3.60 2.37
C CYS A 189 16.01 3.96 2.26
N ASN A 190 16.34 5.22 1.95
CA ASN A 190 17.70 5.76 1.89
C ASN A 190 18.63 5.17 0.80
N SER A 191 18.16 4.22 -0.03
CA SER A 191 18.94 3.79 -1.21
C SER A 191 18.83 4.76 -2.38
N PHE A 192 18.02 5.81 -2.24
CA PHE A 192 17.76 6.83 -3.26
C PHE A 192 18.08 8.21 -2.69
N GLN A 193 18.79 9.04 -3.45
CA GLN A 193 18.68 10.48 -3.28
C GLN A 193 17.30 10.84 -3.84
N GLU A 194 16.36 11.18 -2.96
CA GLU A 194 14.99 11.57 -3.30
C GLU A 194 14.98 12.86 -4.13
N ASP A 195 15.42 12.79 -5.38
CA ASP A 195 14.99 13.73 -6.39
C ASP A 195 13.63 13.22 -6.91
N PRO A 196 12.52 13.88 -6.54
CA PRO A 196 11.18 13.44 -6.93
C PRO A 196 11.00 13.35 -8.45
N TYR A 197 11.88 14.00 -9.23
CA TYR A 197 11.84 14.02 -10.70
C TYR A 197 12.56 12.83 -11.35
N TYR A 198 13.67 12.37 -10.76
CA TYR A 198 14.40 11.19 -11.23
C TYR A 198 13.86 9.88 -10.65
N SER A 199 12.69 9.89 -9.99
CA SER A 199 12.00 8.67 -9.55
C SER A 199 11.69 7.72 -10.71
N GLN A 200 11.62 8.23 -11.94
CA GLN A 200 11.53 7.41 -13.16
C GLN A 200 12.89 6.85 -13.61
N LEU A 201 14.00 7.49 -13.23
CA LEU A 201 15.37 7.12 -13.58
C LEU A 201 16.04 6.33 -12.42
N PHE A 202 15.50 5.13 -12.19
CA PHE A 202 16.23 3.86 -12.02
C PHE A 202 17.40 3.73 -11.03
N LEU A 203 17.52 4.56 -10.00
CA LEU A 203 18.63 4.42 -9.04
C LEU A 203 18.09 4.02 -7.68
N GLY A 204 18.36 2.80 -7.23
CA GLY A 204 17.98 2.37 -5.89
C GLY A 204 17.91 0.86 -5.75
N GLN A 205 18.19 0.36 -4.56
CA GLN A 205 18.13 -1.07 -4.28
C GLN A 205 16.67 -1.51 -4.17
N GLU A 206 16.30 -2.57 -4.90
CA GLU A 206 14.98 -3.20 -4.78
C GLU A 206 14.80 -3.75 -3.38
N ALA A 207 13.63 -3.51 -2.79
CA ALA A 207 13.40 -3.84 -1.39
C ALA A 207 13.12 -5.33 -1.16
N ALA A 208 12.65 -6.05 -2.17
CA ALA A 208 12.07 -7.39 -2.00
C ALA A 208 13.05 -8.39 -1.36
N SER A 209 14.29 -8.45 -1.85
CA SER A 209 15.29 -9.39 -1.33
C SER A 209 15.66 -9.11 0.14
N ASP A 210 15.93 -7.86 0.49
CA ASP A 210 16.23 -7.46 1.87
C ASP A 210 15.02 -7.63 2.80
N LEU A 211 13.82 -7.33 2.30
CA LEU A 211 12.58 -7.54 3.04
C LEU A 211 12.31 -9.02 3.31
N ALA A 212 12.52 -9.90 2.32
CA ALA A 212 12.32 -11.33 2.51
C ALA A 212 13.14 -11.84 3.71
N LEU A 213 14.40 -11.41 3.83
CA LEU A 213 15.24 -11.74 4.98
C LEU A 213 14.72 -11.15 6.30
N SER A 214 14.30 -9.88 6.30
CA SER A 214 13.75 -9.25 7.51
C SER A 214 12.44 -9.88 7.96
N ILE A 215 11.58 -10.28 7.02
CA ILE A 215 10.31 -10.95 7.32
C ILE A 215 10.57 -12.37 7.81
N GLN A 216 11.55 -13.08 7.23
CA GLN A 216 11.94 -14.41 7.70
C GLN A 216 12.40 -14.39 9.16
N ALA A 217 13.10 -13.33 9.57
CA ALA A 217 13.49 -13.12 10.97
C ALA A 217 12.31 -12.87 11.91
N LEU A 218 11.18 -12.34 11.41
CA LEU A 218 9.96 -12.12 12.19
C LEU A 218 9.20 -13.42 12.48
N VAL A 219 9.29 -14.43 11.61
CA VAL A 219 8.49 -15.68 11.67
C VAL A 219 8.45 -16.33 13.07
N PRO A 220 9.56 -16.46 13.83
CA PRO A 220 9.52 -17.06 15.17
C PRO A 220 8.68 -16.28 16.20
N HIS A 221 8.38 -15.02 15.93
CA HIS A 221 7.63 -14.10 16.78
C HIS A 221 6.16 -13.94 16.36
N CYS A 222 5.74 -14.68 15.33
CA CYS A 222 4.36 -14.70 14.86
C CYS A 222 3.59 -15.93 15.38
N PRO A 223 2.25 -15.86 15.44
CA PRO A 223 1.38 -17.02 15.62
C PRO A 223 1.69 -18.18 14.66
N ARG A 224 1.37 -19.41 15.08
CA ARG A 224 1.60 -20.62 14.24
C ARG A 224 0.79 -20.64 12.93
N ARG A 225 -0.32 -19.90 12.86
CA ARG A 225 -1.24 -19.89 11.71
C ARG A 225 -1.09 -18.63 10.85
N THR A 226 0.01 -17.90 10.97
CA THR A 226 0.20 -16.68 10.20
C THR A 226 0.36 -16.97 8.71
N HIS A 227 -0.27 -16.16 7.87
CA HIS A 227 -0.10 -16.11 6.43
C HIS A 227 0.83 -14.94 6.10
N ILE A 228 2.05 -15.23 5.66
CA ILE A 228 3.04 -14.22 5.29
C ILE A 228 3.41 -14.34 3.82
N ALA A 229 3.08 -13.31 3.05
CA ALA A 229 3.37 -13.22 1.63
C ALA A 229 4.12 -11.93 1.28
N LEU A 230 5.12 -12.06 0.42
CA LEU A 230 5.81 -10.96 -0.23
C LEU A 230 5.65 -11.14 -1.74
N ILE A 231 5.14 -10.12 -2.42
CA ILE A 231 4.95 -10.11 -3.87
C ILE A 231 5.95 -9.13 -4.47
N ASP A 232 6.70 -9.58 -5.45
CA ASP A 232 7.68 -8.80 -6.20
C ASP A 232 7.67 -9.21 -7.68
N SER A 233 8.50 -8.57 -8.50
CA SER A 233 8.68 -8.98 -9.90
C SER A 233 10.15 -9.26 -10.22
N GLY A 234 10.40 -10.02 -11.26
CA GLY A 234 11.68 -10.06 -11.94
C GLY A 234 11.55 -9.30 -13.25
N ASN A 235 12.52 -8.44 -13.55
CA ASN A 235 12.55 -7.72 -14.82
C ASN A 235 12.95 -8.69 -15.94
N CYS A 236 12.46 -8.45 -17.16
CA CYS A 236 13.06 -9.06 -18.33
C CYS A 236 14.46 -8.48 -18.56
N ASP A 237 15.33 -9.29 -19.14
CA ASP A 237 16.60 -8.81 -19.66
C ASP A 237 16.41 -8.47 -21.13
N ASP A 238 16.58 -7.20 -21.50
CA ASP A 238 16.43 -6.76 -22.89
C ASP A 238 17.54 -7.34 -23.80
N GLU A 239 18.68 -7.75 -23.21
CA GLU A 239 19.79 -8.38 -23.92
C GLU A 239 19.65 -9.92 -23.97
N ASP A 240 18.88 -10.51 -23.05
CA ASP A 240 18.66 -11.96 -22.96
C ASP A 240 17.17 -12.33 -22.98
N GLN A 241 16.67 -12.64 -24.18
CA GLN A 241 15.28 -13.08 -24.40
C GLN A 241 14.91 -14.40 -23.70
N SER A 242 15.87 -15.12 -23.11
CA SER A 242 15.58 -16.28 -22.27
C SER A 242 15.13 -15.87 -20.85
N VAL A 243 15.38 -14.62 -20.45
CA VAL A 243 14.98 -14.06 -19.16
C VAL A 243 13.62 -13.37 -19.28
N TYR A 244 12.57 -14.13 -18.94
CA TYR A 244 11.21 -13.61 -18.91
C TYR A 244 10.96 -12.75 -17.68
N ALA A 245 10.14 -11.71 -17.84
CA ALA A 245 9.58 -11.01 -16.71
C ALA A 245 8.75 -11.98 -15.86
N THR A 246 8.91 -11.93 -14.54
CA THR A 246 8.25 -12.85 -13.62
C THR A 246 7.49 -12.08 -12.56
N LEU A 247 6.30 -12.56 -12.22
CA LEU A 247 5.60 -12.20 -11.01
C LEU A 247 6.02 -13.22 -9.95
N ASN A 248 6.68 -12.75 -8.91
CA ASN A 248 7.20 -13.58 -7.84
C ASN A 248 6.29 -13.43 -6.62
N ARG A 249 5.83 -14.57 -6.12
CA ARG A 249 5.09 -14.63 -4.86
C ARG A 249 5.84 -15.52 -3.89
N ARG A 250 6.32 -14.91 -2.82
CA ARG A 250 7.12 -15.56 -1.79
C ARG A 250 6.24 -15.87 -0.59
N ASN A 251 6.01 -17.14 -0.32
CA ASN A 251 5.39 -17.59 0.93
C ASN A 251 6.49 -17.83 1.96
N ILE A 252 6.67 -16.85 2.85
CA ILE A 252 7.79 -16.84 3.79
C ILE A 252 7.64 -17.95 4.84
N MET A 253 6.41 -18.24 5.26
CA MET A 253 6.14 -19.31 6.24
C MET A 253 6.52 -20.69 5.71
N ARG A 254 6.31 -20.92 4.40
CA ARG A 254 6.65 -22.19 3.74
C ARG A 254 8.05 -22.19 3.12
N ASN A 255 8.77 -21.07 3.17
CA ASN A 255 10.03 -20.87 2.45
C ASN A 255 9.94 -21.30 0.97
N THR A 256 8.89 -20.84 0.29
CA THR A 256 8.65 -21.16 -1.14
C THR A 256 8.46 -19.89 -1.96
N ILE A 257 8.87 -19.95 -3.22
CA ILE A 257 8.67 -18.88 -4.21
C ILE A 257 7.89 -19.49 -5.36
N TYR A 258 6.76 -18.88 -5.69
CA TYR A 258 6.00 -19.19 -6.89
C TYR A 258 6.27 -18.08 -7.91
N SER A 259 7.05 -18.41 -8.93
CA SER A 259 7.43 -17.51 -10.01
C SER A 259 6.59 -17.78 -11.24
N MET A 260 5.86 -16.78 -11.70
CA MET A 260 4.95 -16.89 -12.82
C MET A 260 5.44 -15.98 -13.94
N PRO A 261 5.87 -16.53 -15.08
CA PRO A 261 6.27 -15.70 -16.21
C PRO A 261 5.05 -14.93 -16.75
N PHE A 262 5.25 -13.66 -17.09
CA PHE A 262 4.24 -12.85 -17.73
C PHE A 262 4.83 -12.06 -18.89
N VAL A 263 3.97 -11.63 -19.80
CA VAL A 263 4.31 -10.68 -20.86
C VAL A 263 3.24 -9.60 -20.93
N THR A 264 3.68 -8.35 -21.11
CA THR A 264 2.78 -7.22 -21.38
C THR A 264 2.20 -7.37 -22.79
N ILE A 265 0.88 -7.34 -22.92
CA ILE A 265 0.18 -7.51 -24.21
C ILE A 265 -0.38 -6.19 -24.76
N ALA A 266 0.25 -5.07 -24.41
CA ALA A 266 -0.04 -3.77 -25.03
C ALA A 266 0.24 -3.84 -26.55
N PRO A 267 -0.56 -3.17 -27.41
CA PRO A 267 -1.53 -2.12 -27.10
C PRO A 267 -2.98 -2.59 -26.92
N PHE A 268 -3.26 -3.90 -26.94
CA PHE A 268 -4.64 -4.41 -26.97
C PHE A 268 -5.45 -4.05 -25.72
N GLN A 269 -4.79 -3.89 -24.58
CA GLN A 269 -5.35 -3.42 -23.32
C GLN A 269 -4.27 -2.59 -22.60
N SER A 270 -4.59 -1.35 -22.21
CA SER A 270 -3.67 -0.55 -21.39
C SER A 270 -3.37 -1.32 -20.11
N ASP A 271 -2.10 -1.65 -19.88
CA ASP A 271 -1.62 -2.45 -18.74
C ASP A 271 -2.09 -3.91 -18.72
N GLY A 272 -2.56 -4.45 -19.85
CA GLY A 272 -2.90 -5.87 -19.97
C GLY A 272 -1.66 -6.75 -19.92
N VAL A 273 -1.75 -7.86 -19.19
CA VAL A 273 -0.73 -8.91 -19.16
C VAL A 273 -1.30 -10.27 -19.51
N LEU A 274 -0.46 -11.08 -20.16
CA LEU A 274 -0.64 -12.52 -20.26
C LEU A 274 0.28 -13.18 -19.23
N LEU A 275 -0.32 -13.77 -18.19
CA LEU A 275 0.35 -14.54 -17.16
C LEU A 275 0.20 -16.03 -17.46
N ARG A 276 1.30 -16.78 -17.43
CA ARG A 276 1.26 -18.23 -17.57
C ARG A 276 1.37 -18.90 -16.20
N THR A 277 0.37 -19.69 -15.86
CA THR A 277 0.39 -20.53 -14.65
C THR A 277 0.61 -22.00 -15.04
N GLN A 278 0.69 -22.90 -14.06
CA GLN A 278 0.83 -24.34 -14.32
C GLN A 278 -0.40 -24.92 -15.06
N ASP A 279 -1.60 -24.41 -14.74
CA ASP A 279 -2.87 -25.01 -15.19
C ASP A 279 -3.52 -24.25 -16.36
N LYS A 280 -3.22 -22.96 -16.50
CA LYS A 280 -3.86 -22.08 -17.50
C LYS A 280 -3.07 -20.81 -17.78
N ASP A 281 -3.35 -20.25 -18.96
CA ASP A 281 -2.97 -18.90 -19.31
C ASP A 281 -4.07 -17.92 -18.84
N ILE A 282 -3.67 -16.82 -18.22
CA ILE A 282 -4.55 -15.78 -17.67
C ILE A 282 -4.25 -14.48 -18.38
N ILE A 283 -5.26 -13.88 -19.00
CA ILE A 283 -5.21 -12.50 -19.45
C ILE A 283 -5.86 -11.66 -18.35
N ALA A 284 -5.12 -10.69 -17.82
CA ALA A 284 -5.56 -9.86 -16.72
C ALA A 284 -5.05 -8.43 -16.88
N ASP A 285 -5.76 -7.46 -16.32
CA ASP A 285 -5.16 -6.15 -16.04
C ASP A 285 -4.31 -6.20 -14.75
N LEU A 286 -3.61 -5.11 -14.43
CA LEU A 286 -2.77 -5.04 -13.23
C LEU A 286 -3.57 -5.27 -11.93
N PRO A 287 -4.74 -4.65 -11.68
CA PRO A 287 -5.58 -4.97 -10.53
C PRO A 287 -5.94 -6.45 -10.40
N GLU A 288 -6.37 -7.09 -11.49
CA GLU A 288 -6.72 -8.51 -11.51
C GLU A 288 -5.50 -9.40 -11.24
N LEU A 289 -4.34 -9.06 -11.83
CA LEU A 289 -3.07 -9.73 -11.54
C LEU A 289 -2.69 -9.63 -10.06
N GLN A 290 -2.88 -8.46 -9.46
CA GLN A 290 -2.61 -8.24 -8.03
C GLN A 290 -3.54 -9.06 -7.15
N ALA A 291 -4.85 -9.02 -7.41
CA ALA A 291 -5.82 -9.83 -6.68
C ALA A 291 -5.48 -11.33 -6.76
N PHE A 292 -5.05 -11.80 -7.94
CA PHE A 292 -4.57 -13.16 -8.15
C PHE A 292 -3.30 -13.46 -7.33
N ALA A 293 -2.30 -12.57 -7.38
CA ALA A 293 -1.04 -12.72 -6.64
C ALA A 293 -1.24 -12.72 -5.10
N GLU A 294 -2.26 -12.00 -4.63
CA GLU A 294 -2.61 -11.87 -3.22
C GLU A 294 -3.48 -13.03 -2.71
N GLU A 295 -3.88 -13.98 -3.57
CA GLU A 295 -4.73 -15.14 -3.26
C GLU A 295 -6.06 -14.79 -2.57
N GLY A 296 -6.56 -13.57 -2.76
CA GLY A 296 -7.76 -13.12 -2.07
C GLY A 296 -7.63 -13.12 -0.54
N LEU A 297 -6.42 -13.01 0.01
CA LEU A 297 -6.20 -12.76 1.45
C LEU A 297 -6.90 -11.48 1.91
N TRP A 298 -7.04 -10.53 0.99
CA TRP A 298 -7.84 -9.33 1.12
C TRP A 298 -8.87 -9.31 0.00
N LYS A 299 -10.14 -9.03 0.33
CA LYS A 299 -11.25 -9.04 -0.62
C LYS A 299 -11.91 -7.67 -0.64
N ALA A 300 -12.32 -7.26 -1.83
CA ALA A 300 -13.13 -6.07 -1.99
C ALA A 300 -14.55 -6.34 -1.45
N THR A 301 -15.06 -5.50 -0.54
CA THR A 301 -16.46 -5.56 -0.11
C THR A 301 -17.34 -4.56 -0.87
N SER A 302 -16.73 -3.61 -1.58
CA SER A 302 -17.44 -2.62 -2.39
C SER A 302 -16.75 -2.34 -3.73
N PRO A 303 -17.48 -1.93 -4.78
CA PRO A 303 -16.91 -1.54 -6.08
C PRO A 303 -15.90 -0.40 -6.00
N GLU A 304 -16.02 0.46 -4.98
CA GLU A 304 -15.14 1.61 -4.75
C GLU A 304 -13.78 1.20 -4.14
N GLY A 305 -13.55 -0.10 -3.95
CA GLY A 305 -12.26 -0.64 -3.52
C GLY A 305 -12.08 -0.67 -2.01
N PHE A 306 -13.19 -0.77 -1.24
CA PHE A 306 -13.10 -1.13 0.16
C PHE A 306 -12.59 -2.55 0.27
N MET A 307 -11.48 -2.75 0.96
CA MET A 307 -10.82 -4.04 1.09
C MET A 307 -10.75 -4.41 2.57
N LEU A 308 -11.14 -5.64 2.89
CA LEU A 308 -10.98 -6.22 4.22
C LEU A 308 -10.21 -7.53 4.14
N PRO A 309 -9.52 -7.93 5.22
CA PRO A 309 -9.04 -9.29 5.38
C PRO A 309 -10.18 -10.29 5.17
N ALA A 310 -9.93 -11.32 4.38
CA ALA A 310 -10.95 -12.29 3.98
C ALA A 310 -11.63 -12.98 5.18
N ASN A 311 -10.86 -13.27 6.23
CA ASN A 311 -11.36 -13.87 7.48
C ASN A 311 -12.28 -12.93 8.26
N LEU A 312 -11.98 -11.63 8.30
CA LEU A 312 -12.85 -10.66 8.99
C LEU A 312 -14.22 -10.50 8.30
N ILE A 313 -14.29 -10.68 6.98
CA ILE A 313 -15.56 -10.65 6.25
C ILE A 313 -16.43 -11.84 6.66
N GLU A 314 -15.83 -13.02 6.84
CA GLU A 314 -16.53 -14.23 7.27
C GLU A 314 -17.05 -14.11 8.71
N ASP A 315 -16.32 -13.41 9.59
CA ASP A 315 -16.73 -13.19 10.98
C ASP A 315 -17.79 -12.08 11.15
N TRP A 316 -17.92 -11.16 10.18
CA TRP A 316 -18.84 -10.02 10.25
C TRP A 316 -20.15 -10.23 9.48
N GLY A 317 -20.21 -11.23 8.60
CA GLY A 317 -21.40 -11.64 7.84
C GLY A 317 -22.34 -12.54 8.63
#